data_AF-A0A7C1JK63-F1
#
_entry.id   AF-A0A7C1JK63-F1
#
_cell.length_a   1.000
_cell.length_b   1.000
_cell.length_c   1.000
_cell.angle_alpha   90.00
_cell.angle_beta   90.00
_cell.angle_gamma   90.00
#
_symmetry.space_group_name_H-M   'P 1'
#
loop_
_entity.id
_entity.type
_entity.pdbx_description
1 polymer ?
#
loop_
_entity_poly.entity_id
_entity_poly.type
_entity_poly.pdbx_seq_one_letter_code
_entity_poly.pdbx_strand_id
1 'polypeptide(L)'
;MRRTGGVVILASAVLLAALTALAVAFYRPRLPDPQLADRDALLRWLVLRDLASESASTREVLARRVEEEFCEGVDWEATCRELDSAQRERVWENALVLFESWVMYNAARYQAIDQSQRTAFLDELLDRLSVWRGIESLRPSAQQAQRDNSEASLLNILLVRVERLKAGCEPELASHIDQFVGALSWRMLVRSLRAPEKKSPSGV
;
A
#
# COMPACT_ATOMS: atom_id res chain seq x y z
N MET A 1 -21.29 56.67 -11.63
CA MET A 1 -21.56 55.42 -12.38
C MET A 1 -20.26 54.67 -12.67
N ARG A 2 -19.64 53.99 -11.69
CA ARG A 2 -18.34 53.27 -11.85
C ARG A 2 -18.25 51.93 -11.09
N ARG A 3 -19.38 51.34 -10.66
CA ARG A 3 -19.39 50.09 -9.84
C ARG A 3 -19.63 48.80 -10.63
N THR A 4 -20.02 48.86 -11.90
CA THR A 4 -20.35 47.68 -12.72
C THR A 4 -19.12 46.99 -13.31
N GLY A 5 -17.99 47.69 -13.50
CA GLY A 5 -16.78 47.11 -14.11
C GLY A 5 -16.07 46.08 -13.23
N GLY A 6 -16.06 46.25 -11.91
CA GLY A 6 -15.36 45.33 -11.00
C GLY A 6 -16.04 43.97 -10.86
N VAL A 7 -17.37 43.93 -10.93
CA VAL A 7 -18.15 42.69 -10.77
C VAL A 7 -17.98 41.75 -11.97
N VAL A 8 -17.89 42.32 -13.18
CA VAL A 8 -17.71 41.53 -14.42
C VAL A 8 -16.34 40.85 -14.47
N ILE A 9 -15.29 41.53 -14.00
CA ILE A 9 -13.92 40.99 -13.98
C ILE A 9 -13.82 39.84 -12.96
N LEU A 10 -14.43 40.00 -11.77
CA LEU A 10 -14.40 38.97 -10.73
C LEU A 10 -15.19 37.71 -11.14
N ALA A 11 -16.36 37.89 -11.74
CA ALA A 11 -17.17 36.78 -12.24
C ALA A 11 -16.46 35.99 -13.36
N SER A 12 -15.75 36.69 -14.24
CA SER A 12 -14.99 36.08 -15.33
C SER A 12 -13.79 35.27 -14.80
N ALA A 13 -13.10 35.76 -13.78
CA ALA A 13 -11.98 35.06 -13.14
C ALA A 13 -12.43 33.78 -12.43
N VAL A 14 -13.58 33.81 -11.73
CA VAL A 14 -14.16 32.64 -11.06
C VAL A 14 -14.61 31.60 -12.09
N LEU A 15 -15.22 32.02 -13.19
CA LEU A 15 -15.64 31.11 -14.26
C LEU A 15 -14.43 30.44 -14.92
N LEU A 16 -13.36 31.20 -15.19
CA LEU A 16 -12.14 30.66 -15.77
C LEU A 16 -11.46 29.65 -14.83
N ALA A 17 -11.41 29.94 -13.53
CA ALA A 17 -10.90 29.03 -12.51
C ALA A 17 -11.75 27.75 -12.39
N ALA A 18 -13.08 27.88 -12.46
CA ALA A 18 -13.98 26.74 -12.43
C ALA A 18 -13.83 25.86 -13.69
N LEU A 19 -13.70 26.47 -14.87
CA LEU A 19 -13.49 25.75 -16.14
C LEU A 19 -12.11 25.07 -16.19
N THR A 20 -11.06 25.69 -15.65
CA THR A 20 -9.75 25.03 -15.54
C THR A 20 -9.78 23.89 -14.52
N ALA A 21 -10.44 24.06 -13.37
CA ALA A 21 -10.64 22.96 -12.42
C ALA A 21 -11.43 21.80 -13.04
N LEU A 22 -12.46 22.10 -13.83
CA LEU A 22 -13.23 21.10 -14.56
C LEU A 22 -12.39 20.40 -15.65
N ALA A 23 -11.65 21.16 -16.45
CA ALA A 23 -10.78 20.61 -17.48
C ALA A 23 -9.69 19.72 -16.89
N VAL A 24 -9.08 20.12 -15.76
CA VAL A 24 -8.12 19.29 -15.02
C VAL A 24 -8.78 18.03 -14.46
N ALA A 25 -10.02 18.12 -13.98
CA ALA A 25 -10.78 16.94 -13.51
C ALA A 25 -11.08 15.95 -14.66
N PHE A 26 -11.34 16.44 -15.87
CA PHE A 26 -11.58 15.62 -17.06
C PHE A 26 -10.29 15.10 -17.73
N TYR A 27 -9.17 15.83 -17.64
CA TYR A 27 -7.87 15.42 -18.18
C TYR A 27 -7.08 14.51 -17.24
N ARG A 28 -7.51 14.32 -15.99
CA ARG A 28 -6.93 13.28 -15.15
C ARG A 28 -7.14 11.94 -15.85
N PRO A 29 -6.08 11.18 -16.18
CA PRO A 29 -6.22 9.89 -16.83
C PRO A 29 -7.20 9.06 -16.00
N ARG A 30 -8.33 8.73 -16.63
CA ARG A 30 -9.39 7.97 -16.00
C ARG A 30 -8.84 6.57 -15.83
N LEU A 31 -8.38 6.28 -14.62
CA LEU A 31 -7.90 4.95 -14.30
C LEU A 31 -9.07 3.98 -14.39
N PRO A 32 -8.80 2.73 -14.80
CA PRO A 32 -9.82 1.71 -14.85
C PRO A 32 -10.38 1.46 -13.45
N ASP A 33 -11.61 0.95 -13.41
CA ASP A 33 -12.25 0.52 -12.18
C ASP A 33 -11.29 -0.44 -11.43
N PRO A 34 -10.94 -0.15 -10.16
CA PRO A 34 -10.01 -0.99 -9.40
C PRO A 34 -10.50 -2.43 -9.27
N GLN A 35 -11.82 -2.69 -9.32
CA GLN A 35 -12.37 -4.05 -9.28
C GLN A 35 -12.03 -4.87 -10.52
N LEU A 36 -11.91 -4.21 -11.68
CA LEU A 36 -11.68 -4.83 -12.99
C LEU A 36 -10.27 -4.56 -13.52
N ALA A 37 -9.44 -3.87 -12.73
CA ALA A 37 -8.08 -3.56 -13.10
C ALA A 37 -7.26 -4.85 -13.20
N ASP A 38 -6.58 -4.99 -14.33
CA ASP A 38 -5.49 -5.95 -14.51
C ASP A 38 -4.23 -5.48 -13.76
N ARG A 39 -3.20 -6.30 -13.79
CA ARG A 39 -1.93 -6.03 -13.10
C ARG A 39 -1.28 -4.69 -13.50
N ASP A 40 -1.26 -4.37 -14.79
CA ASP A 40 -0.67 -3.11 -15.30
C ASP A 40 -1.51 -1.90 -14.89
N ALA A 41 -2.83 -2.04 -14.88
CA ALA A 41 -3.73 -1.04 -14.35
C ALA A 41 -3.53 -0.80 -12.86
N LEU A 42 -3.33 -1.86 -12.06
CA LEU A 42 -3.04 -1.74 -10.63
C LEU A 42 -1.69 -1.05 -10.39
N LEU A 43 -0.66 -1.35 -11.18
CA LEU A 43 0.61 -0.61 -11.13
C LEU A 43 0.40 0.87 -11.46
N ARG A 44 -0.41 1.21 -12.48
CA ARG A 44 -0.75 2.61 -12.77
C ARG A 44 -1.49 3.30 -11.62
N TRP A 45 -2.37 2.59 -10.91
CA TRP A 45 -2.98 3.09 -9.68
C TRP A 45 -1.92 3.43 -8.62
N LEU A 46 -0.96 2.53 -8.39
CA LEU A 46 0.13 2.73 -7.45
C LEU A 46 1.09 3.87 -7.84
N VAL A 47 1.27 4.13 -9.14
CA VAL A 47 2.22 5.14 -9.62
C VAL A 47 1.57 6.52 -9.76
N LEU A 48 0.33 6.59 -10.24
CA LEU A 48 -0.28 7.86 -10.69
C LEU A 48 -1.22 8.49 -9.67
N ARG A 49 -1.71 7.74 -8.68
CA ARG A 49 -2.68 8.26 -7.71
C ARG A 49 -2.14 8.38 -6.32
N ASP A 50 -2.59 9.39 -5.60
CA ASP A 50 -2.43 9.47 -4.17
C ASP A 50 -3.50 8.62 -3.49
N LEU A 51 -3.16 7.38 -3.11
CA LEU A 51 -4.14 6.49 -2.52
C LEU A 51 -4.57 6.95 -1.12
N ALA A 52 -3.81 7.79 -0.43
CA ALA A 52 -4.25 8.36 0.85
C ALA A 52 -5.46 9.30 0.69
N SER A 53 -5.65 9.87 -0.51
CA SER A 53 -6.79 10.74 -0.84
C SER A 53 -8.02 9.98 -1.35
N GLU A 54 -7.89 8.69 -1.64
CA GLU A 54 -8.99 7.84 -2.12
C GLU A 54 -9.87 7.36 -0.96
N SER A 55 -11.10 6.96 -1.27
CA SER A 55 -12.03 6.45 -0.25
C SER A 55 -11.50 5.16 0.40
N ALA A 56 -11.94 4.89 1.63
CA ALA A 56 -11.61 3.64 2.33
C ALA A 56 -12.03 2.40 1.50
N SER A 57 -13.20 2.44 0.88
CA SER A 57 -13.68 1.36 -0.01
C SER A 57 -12.77 1.11 -1.21
N THR A 58 -12.29 2.17 -1.87
CA THR A 58 -11.36 2.05 -3.00
C THR A 58 -10.02 1.48 -2.55
N ARG A 59 -9.49 1.94 -1.41
CA ARG A 59 -8.24 1.42 -0.85
C ARG A 59 -8.35 -0.05 -0.48
N GLU A 60 -9.46 -0.49 0.11
CA GLU A 60 -9.71 -1.90 0.42
C GLU A 60 -9.76 -2.76 -0.85
N VAL A 61 -10.50 -2.33 -1.88
CA VAL A 61 -10.55 -3.03 -3.17
C VAL A 61 -9.15 -3.13 -3.78
N LEU A 62 -8.41 -2.03 -3.83
CA LEU A 62 -7.05 -2.02 -4.35
C LEU A 62 -6.13 -2.95 -3.55
N ALA A 63 -6.17 -2.90 -2.22
CA ALA A 63 -5.36 -3.78 -1.37
C ALA A 63 -5.61 -5.27 -1.66
N ARG A 64 -6.89 -5.65 -1.79
CA ARG A 64 -7.27 -7.03 -2.13
C ARG A 64 -6.82 -7.41 -3.54
N ARG A 65 -7.10 -6.58 -4.53
CA ARG A 65 -6.73 -6.85 -5.94
C ARG A 65 -5.22 -6.90 -6.12
N VAL A 66 -4.48 -6.06 -5.40
CA VAL A 66 -3.03 -6.05 -5.37
C VAL A 66 -2.48 -7.32 -4.68
N GLU A 67 -3.12 -7.85 -3.65
CA GLU A 67 -2.76 -9.16 -3.09
C GLU A 67 -2.98 -10.30 -4.09
N GLU A 68 -4.12 -10.28 -4.79
CA GLU A 68 -4.53 -11.32 -5.76
C GLU A 68 -3.67 -11.32 -7.03
N GLU A 69 -3.54 -10.18 -7.71
CA GLU A 69 -2.92 -10.10 -9.04
C GLU A 69 -1.39 -10.19 -9.00
N PHE A 70 -0.78 -9.91 -7.84
CA PHE A 70 0.67 -9.95 -7.68
C PHE A 70 1.14 -11.20 -6.93
N CYS A 71 0.27 -12.18 -6.69
CA CYS A 71 0.64 -13.44 -6.05
C CYS A 71 1.66 -14.28 -6.85
N GLU A 72 1.81 -14.03 -8.15
CA GLU A 72 2.74 -14.77 -9.02
C GLU A 72 4.18 -14.23 -9.02
N GLY A 73 4.46 -13.10 -8.36
CA GLY A 73 5.78 -12.46 -8.45
C GLY A 73 5.67 -11.04 -8.94
N VAL A 74 6.37 -10.11 -8.29
CA VAL A 74 6.65 -8.78 -8.86
C VAL A 74 8.15 -8.56 -8.84
N ASP A 75 8.72 -8.25 -10.00
CA ASP A 75 10.10 -7.78 -10.05
C ASP A 75 10.13 -6.29 -9.66
N TRP A 76 10.13 -6.04 -8.34
CA TRP A 76 10.20 -4.68 -7.80
C TRP A 76 11.51 -3.99 -8.17
N GLU A 77 12.59 -4.72 -8.40
CA GLU A 77 13.88 -4.14 -8.82
C GLU A 77 13.85 -3.68 -10.28
N ALA A 78 13.28 -4.47 -11.19
CA ALA A 78 13.01 -4.02 -12.56
C ALA A 78 12.06 -2.83 -12.57
N THR A 79 10.96 -2.90 -11.83
CA THR A 79 9.99 -1.80 -11.70
C THR A 79 10.69 -0.53 -11.18
N CYS A 80 11.56 -0.64 -10.17
CA CYS A 80 12.31 0.47 -9.59
C CYS A 80 13.25 1.16 -10.61
N ARG A 81 13.77 0.43 -11.61
CA ARG A 81 14.61 0.99 -12.68
C ARG A 81 13.83 1.77 -13.73
N GLU A 82 12.56 1.44 -13.93
CA GLU A 82 11.67 2.09 -14.91
C GLU A 82 11.01 3.35 -14.35
N LEU A 83 10.88 3.44 -13.02
CA LEU A 83 10.26 4.57 -12.34
C LEU A 83 11.27 5.68 -12.01
N ASP A 84 10.85 6.93 -12.19
CA ASP A 84 11.59 8.08 -11.67
C ASP A 84 11.51 8.16 -10.13
N SER A 85 12.28 9.07 -9.52
CA SER A 85 12.33 9.18 -8.06
C SER A 85 10.98 9.53 -7.42
N ALA A 86 10.17 10.39 -8.06
CA ALA A 86 8.88 10.81 -7.53
C ALA A 86 7.84 9.69 -7.65
N GLN A 87 7.89 8.93 -8.76
CA GLN A 87 7.06 7.76 -8.96
C GLN A 87 7.39 6.64 -7.97
N ARG A 88 8.68 6.38 -7.71
CA ARG A 88 9.10 5.39 -6.68
C ARG A 88 8.59 5.76 -5.30
N GLU A 89 8.74 7.03 -4.92
CA GLU A 89 8.23 7.54 -3.66
C GLU A 89 6.70 7.37 -3.58
N ARG A 90 5.98 7.70 -4.66
CA ARG A 90 4.54 7.50 -4.73
C ARG A 90 4.12 6.04 -4.54
N VAL A 91 4.78 5.11 -5.24
CA VAL A 91 4.49 3.67 -5.10
C VAL A 91 4.76 3.19 -3.68
N TRP A 92 5.88 3.62 -3.09
CA TRP A 92 6.24 3.27 -1.71
C TRP A 92 5.20 3.78 -0.70
N GLU A 93 4.80 5.05 -0.79
CA GLU A 93 3.76 5.62 0.08
C GLU A 93 2.43 4.90 -0.09
N ASN A 94 2.03 4.64 -1.33
CA ASN A 94 0.80 3.93 -1.64
C ASN A 94 0.81 2.49 -1.13
N ALA A 95 1.95 1.79 -1.20
CA ALA A 95 2.09 0.45 -0.64
C ALA A 95 1.87 0.46 0.88
N LEU A 96 2.38 1.46 1.60
CA LEU A 96 2.13 1.61 3.03
C LEU A 96 0.66 1.89 3.34
N VAL A 97 -0.02 2.69 2.51
CA VAL A 97 -1.46 2.97 2.65
C VAL A 97 -2.30 1.72 2.39
N LEU A 98 -1.97 0.94 1.35
CA LEU A 98 -2.67 -0.31 1.06
C LEU A 98 -2.40 -1.37 2.12
N PHE A 99 -1.20 -1.39 2.71
CA PHE A 99 -0.89 -2.29 3.81
C PHE A 99 -1.83 -2.09 5.01
N GLU A 100 -2.16 -0.85 5.37
CA GLU A 100 -3.14 -0.59 6.44
C GLU A 100 -4.50 -1.21 6.12
N SER A 101 -4.98 -1.00 4.90
CA SER A 101 -6.27 -1.54 4.44
C SER A 101 -6.24 -3.07 4.39
N TRP A 102 -5.13 -3.65 3.94
CA TRP A 102 -4.89 -5.08 3.91
C TRP A 102 -4.89 -5.70 5.32
N VAL A 103 -4.28 -5.04 6.30
CA VAL A 103 -4.28 -5.50 7.71
C VAL A 103 -5.70 -5.50 8.27
N MET A 104 -6.48 -4.44 8.06
CA MET A 104 -7.87 -4.37 8.54
C MET A 104 -8.74 -5.46 7.92
N TYR A 105 -8.65 -5.62 6.59
CA TYR A 105 -9.38 -6.64 5.85
C TYR A 105 -9.06 -8.06 6.34
N ASN A 106 -7.77 -8.39 6.48
CA ASN A 106 -7.36 -9.72 6.91
C ASN A 106 -7.55 -9.97 8.41
N ALA A 107 -7.51 -8.94 9.25
CA ALA A 107 -7.90 -9.06 10.65
C ALA A 107 -9.37 -9.44 10.80
N ALA A 108 -10.27 -8.81 10.04
CA ALA A 108 -11.68 -9.17 10.01
C ALA A 108 -11.90 -10.61 9.52
N ARG A 109 -11.24 -11.01 8.43
CA ARG A 109 -11.30 -12.39 7.92
C ARG A 109 -10.79 -13.42 8.92
N TYR A 110 -9.67 -13.13 9.58
CA TYR A 110 -9.07 -14.00 10.59
C TYR A 110 -10.02 -14.27 11.76
N GLN A 111 -10.81 -13.27 12.17
CA GLN A 111 -11.81 -13.44 13.21
C GLN A 111 -13.01 -14.25 12.74
N ALA A 112 -13.43 -14.07 11.49
CA ALA A 112 -14.59 -14.75 10.91
C ALA A 112 -14.37 -16.24 10.62
N ILE A 113 -13.12 -16.71 10.49
CA ILE A 113 -12.81 -18.11 10.22
C ILE A 113 -12.67 -18.95 11.50
N ASP A 114 -13.03 -20.22 11.38
CA ASP A 114 -12.91 -21.21 12.45
C ASP A 114 -11.45 -21.38 12.92
N GLN A 115 -11.27 -21.64 14.21
CA GLN A 115 -9.95 -21.79 14.82
C GLN A 115 -9.09 -22.86 14.14
N SER A 116 -9.70 -23.94 13.64
CA SER A 116 -9.01 -25.02 12.92
C SER A 116 -8.44 -24.58 11.57
N GLN A 117 -9.01 -23.53 10.95
CA GLN A 117 -8.61 -23.03 9.63
C GLN A 117 -7.58 -21.90 9.72
N ARG A 118 -7.48 -21.24 10.88
CA ARG A 118 -6.61 -20.07 11.10
C ARG A 118 -5.15 -20.31 10.74
N THR A 119 -4.60 -21.50 11.02
CA THR A 119 -3.20 -21.79 10.69
C THR A 119 -2.97 -21.87 9.18
N ALA A 120 -3.83 -22.59 8.45
CA ALA A 120 -3.73 -22.71 7.00
C ALA A 120 -3.90 -21.34 6.32
N PHE A 121 -4.85 -20.54 6.80
CA PHE A 121 -5.05 -19.16 6.35
C PHE A 121 -3.80 -18.29 6.52
N LEU A 122 -3.16 -18.33 7.71
CA LEU A 122 -1.94 -17.56 7.96
C LEU A 122 -0.76 -18.06 7.10
N ASP A 123 -0.67 -19.37 6.84
CA ASP A 123 0.35 -19.92 5.95
C ASP A 123 0.19 -19.39 4.52
N GLU A 124 -1.03 -19.40 3.98
CA GLU A 124 -1.34 -18.88 2.66
C GLU A 124 -1.05 -17.38 2.55
N LEU A 125 -1.43 -16.58 3.57
CA LEU A 125 -1.11 -15.16 3.59
C LEU A 125 0.41 -14.91 3.60
N LEU A 126 1.17 -15.68 4.38
CA LEU A 126 2.63 -15.55 4.42
C LEU A 126 3.28 -15.94 3.09
N ASP A 127 2.73 -16.93 2.37
CA ASP A 127 3.19 -17.29 1.04
C ASP A 127 2.96 -16.14 0.06
N ARG A 128 1.77 -15.53 0.07
CA ARG A 128 1.46 -14.35 -0.76
C ARG A 128 2.33 -13.14 -0.41
N LEU A 129 2.54 -12.86 0.87
CA LEU A 129 3.42 -11.76 1.31
C LEU A 129 4.89 -11.99 0.95
N SER A 130 5.34 -13.25 0.86
CA SER A 130 6.73 -13.54 0.48
C SER A 130 7.08 -13.07 -0.94
N VAL A 131 6.06 -12.89 -1.78
CA VAL A 131 6.16 -12.39 -3.15
C VAL A 131 6.45 -10.90 -3.21
N TRP A 132 6.11 -10.17 -2.14
CA TRP A 132 6.33 -8.74 -1.99
C TRP A 132 7.74 -8.39 -1.49
N ARG A 133 8.63 -9.38 -1.35
CA ARG A 133 10.05 -9.15 -1.03
C ARG A 133 10.69 -8.25 -2.09
N GLY A 134 11.57 -7.34 -1.67
CA GLY A 134 12.21 -6.40 -2.57
C GLY A 134 11.45 -5.10 -2.75
N ILE A 135 10.23 -4.96 -2.21
CA ILE A 135 9.50 -3.67 -2.24
C ILE A 135 10.29 -2.55 -1.54
N GLU A 136 11.18 -2.89 -0.59
CA GLU A 136 12.09 -1.95 0.06
C GLU A 136 13.08 -1.28 -0.91
N SER A 137 13.27 -1.83 -2.12
CA SER A 137 14.04 -1.20 -3.20
C SER A 137 13.40 0.10 -3.70
N LEU A 138 12.08 0.25 -3.52
CA LEU A 138 11.31 1.45 -3.90
C LEU A 138 11.37 2.55 -2.83
N ARG A 139 11.94 2.27 -1.66
CA ARG A 139 12.04 3.26 -0.58
C ARG A 139 12.86 4.48 -1.04
N PRO A 140 12.37 5.73 -0.83
CA PRO A 140 13.05 6.95 -1.28
C PRO A 140 14.50 7.08 -0.79
N SER A 141 15.38 7.57 -1.66
CA SER A 141 16.84 7.62 -1.41
C SER A 141 17.27 8.58 -0.30
N ALA A 142 16.49 9.64 -0.02
CA ALA A 142 16.71 10.50 1.15
C ALA A 142 16.57 9.73 2.48
N GLN A 143 15.78 8.65 2.48
CA GLN A 143 15.68 7.71 3.61
C GLN A 143 16.68 6.55 3.52
N GLN A 144 17.34 6.34 2.37
CA GLN A 144 18.43 5.37 2.20
C GLN A 144 19.77 5.92 2.71
N ALA A 145 20.04 7.22 2.65
CA ALA A 145 21.24 7.79 3.30
C ALA A 145 21.18 7.71 4.84
N GLN A 146 19.97 7.66 5.41
CA GLN A 146 19.73 7.38 6.84
C GLN A 146 19.88 5.88 7.18
N ARG A 147 19.91 5.00 6.17
CA ARG A 147 20.02 3.53 6.30
C ARG A 147 21.38 3.12 6.85
N ASP A 148 22.42 3.91 6.58
CA ASP A 148 23.76 3.69 7.14
C ASP A 148 23.83 4.00 8.66
N ASN A 149 22.84 4.73 9.21
CA ASN A 149 22.80 5.11 10.62
C ASN A 149 21.57 4.57 11.39
N SER A 150 20.56 4.04 10.70
CA SER A 150 19.35 3.50 11.35
C SER A 150 18.75 2.38 10.49
N GLU A 151 19.07 1.13 10.85
CA GLU A 151 18.47 -0.09 10.32
C GLU A 151 16.99 -0.22 10.72
N ALA A 152 16.15 0.74 10.36
CA ALA A 152 14.71 0.54 10.40
C ALA A 152 14.34 -0.47 9.30
N SER A 153 14.39 -1.76 9.65
CA SER A 153 13.87 -2.87 8.85
C SER A 153 12.43 -2.55 8.41
N LEU A 154 12.05 -2.99 7.20
CA LEU A 154 10.67 -2.86 6.70
C LEU A 154 9.66 -3.31 7.75
N LEU A 155 9.97 -4.39 8.47
CA LEU A 155 9.14 -4.89 9.57
C LEU A 155 8.88 -3.84 10.64
N ASN A 156 9.89 -3.08 11.06
CA ASN A 156 9.72 -2.03 12.07
C ASN A 156 8.84 -0.88 11.54
N ILE A 157 9.00 -0.50 10.27
CA ILE A 157 8.15 0.51 9.63
C ILE A 157 6.68 0.05 9.64
N LEU A 158 6.43 -1.19 9.24
CA LEU A 158 5.08 -1.76 9.21
C LEU A 158 4.50 -1.88 10.63
N LEU A 159 5.27 -2.31 11.63
CA LEU A 159 4.82 -2.39 13.02
C LEU A 159 4.43 -1.02 13.58
N VAL A 160 5.27 0.01 13.40
CA VAL A 160 4.94 1.39 13.79
C VAL A 160 3.65 1.86 13.10
N ARG A 161 3.44 1.45 11.84
CA ARG A 161 2.23 1.78 11.08
C ARG A 161 1.00 1.08 11.65
N VAL A 162 1.10 -0.20 12.01
CA VAL A 162 0.03 -0.94 12.69
C VAL A 162 -0.36 -0.28 14.01
N GLU A 163 0.62 0.14 14.82
CA GLU A 163 0.32 0.83 16.08
C GLU A 163 -0.42 2.16 15.87
N ARG A 164 0.00 2.94 14.85
CA ARG A 164 -0.70 4.17 14.49
C ARG A 164 -2.11 3.90 13.98
N LEU A 165 -2.29 2.86 13.16
CA LEU A 165 -3.59 2.43 12.65
C LEU A 165 -4.53 2.08 13.81
N LYS A 166 -4.06 1.27 14.76
CA LYS A 166 -4.83 0.88 15.95
C LYS A 166 -5.27 2.07 16.79
N ALA A 167 -4.40 3.07 16.97
CA ALA A 167 -4.72 4.27 17.76
C ALA A 167 -5.91 5.08 17.19
N GLY A 168 -6.22 4.93 15.89
CA GLY A 168 -7.38 5.56 15.25
C GLY A 168 -8.61 4.67 15.10
N CYS A 169 -8.57 3.43 15.60
CA CYS A 169 -9.67 2.47 15.46
C CYS A 169 -10.51 2.35 16.74
N GLU A 170 -11.74 1.85 16.60
CA GLU A 170 -12.55 1.39 17.74
C GLU A 170 -11.84 0.28 18.52
N PRO A 171 -12.03 0.16 19.85
CA PRO A 171 -11.31 -0.81 20.69
C PRO A 171 -11.44 -2.27 20.24
N GLU A 172 -12.62 -2.66 19.75
CA GLU A 172 -12.88 -4.01 19.24
C GLU A 172 -12.04 -4.29 17.97
N LEU A 173 -12.03 -3.37 17.02
CA LEU A 173 -11.24 -3.51 15.79
C LEU A 173 -9.74 -3.49 16.10
N ALA A 174 -9.29 -2.63 17.02
CA ALA A 174 -7.91 -2.62 17.47
C ALA A 174 -7.48 -3.98 18.07
N SER A 175 -8.36 -4.60 18.87
CA SER A 175 -8.12 -5.95 19.40
C SER A 175 -8.03 -7.02 18.30
N HIS A 176 -8.90 -6.94 17.28
CA HIS A 176 -8.85 -7.85 16.15
C HIS A 176 -7.55 -7.73 15.36
N ILE A 177 -7.07 -6.50 15.14
CA ILE A 177 -5.79 -6.22 14.49
C ILE A 177 -4.64 -6.83 15.31
N ASP A 178 -4.63 -6.63 16.63
CA ASP A 178 -3.60 -7.20 17.52
C ASP A 178 -3.53 -8.72 17.46
N GLN A 179 -4.69 -9.38 17.55
CA GLN A 179 -4.76 -10.84 17.48
C GLN A 179 -4.24 -11.36 16.13
N PHE A 180 -4.63 -10.70 15.03
CA PHE A 180 -4.19 -11.07 13.69
C PHE A 180 -2.69 -10.85 13.49
N VAL A 181 -2.18 -9.65 13.78
CA VAL A 181 -0.75 -9.30 13.59
C VAL A 181 0.13 -10.13 14.51
N GLY A 182 -0.29 -10.38 15.75
CA GLY A 182 0.40 -11.27 16.67
C GLY A 182 0.48 -12.71 16.16
N ALA A 183 -0.63 -13.26 15.67
CA ALA A 183 -0.68 -14.60 15.11
C ALA A 183 0.17 -14.73 13.84
N LEU A 184 0.11 -13.74 12.94
CA LEU A 184 0.93 -13.68 11.73
C LEU A 184 2.43 -13.62 12.06
N SER A 185 2.82 -12.77 13.01
CA SER A 185 4.21 -12.62 13.45
C SER A 185 4.75 -13.90 14.08
N TRP A 186 3.97 -14.53 14.96
CA TRP A 186 4.32 -15.82 15.55
C TRP A 186 4.49 -16.90 14.48
N ARG A 187 3.55 -16.96 13.53
CA ARG A 187 3.61 -17.95 12.45
C ARG A 187 4.83 -17.75 11.57
N MET A 188 5.18 -16.51 11.23
CA MET A 188 6.38 -16.15 10.50
C MET A 188 7.65 -16.61 11.23
N LEU A 189 7.75 -16.37 12.54
CA LEU A 189 8.87 -16.83 13.38
C LEU A 189 9.00 -18.37 13.40
N VAL A 190 7.87 -19.08 13.55
CA VAL A 190 7.88 -20.55 13.52
C VAL A 190 8.35 -21.07 12.16
N ARG A 191 7.95 -20.43 11.05
CA ARG A 191 8.41 -20.80 9.70
C ARG A 191 9.90 -20.54 9.52
N SER A 192 10.43 -19.41 10.02
CA SER A 192 11.87 -19.11 9.90
C SER A 192 12.74 -20.08 10.68
N LEU A 193 12.28 -20.58 11.83
CA LEU A 193 13.01 -21.58 12.63
C LEU A 193 12.99 -22.99 12.01
N ARG A 194 12.01 -23.29 11.16
CA ARG A 194 11.87 -24.59 10.49
C ARG A 194 12.54 -24.66 9.12
N ALA A 195 12.86 -23.53 8.52
CA ALA A 195 13.56 -23.50 7.25
C ALA A 195 14.98 -24.08 7.46
N PRO A 196 15.38 -25.17 6.78
CA PRO A 196 16.73 -25.67 6.89
C PRO A 196 17.70 -24.58 6.42
N GLU A 197 18.79 -24.34 7.16
CA GLU A 197 19.90 -23.54 6.67
C GLU A 197 20.25 -24.04 5.27
N LYS A 198 19.97 -23.22 4.24
CA LYS A 198 20.53 -23.46 2.92
C LYS A 198 22.04 -23.39 3.13
N LYS A 199 22.70 -24.55 3.24
CA LYS A 199 24.16 -24.64 3.17
C LYS A 199 24.59 -23.85 1.95
N SER A 200 25.26 -22.71 2.18
CA SER A 200 25.96 -22.00 1.12
C SER A 200 26.81 -23.03 0.38
N PRO A 201 26.79 -23.08 -0.96
CA PRO A 201 27.75 -23.88 -1.70
C PRO A 201 29.14 -23.35 -1.36
N SER A 202 29.77 -24.01 -0.41
CA SER A 202 31.17 -23.82 -0.07
C SER A 202 31.98 -24.43 -1.20
N GLY A 203 32.43 -23.57 -2.12
CA GLY A 203 33.44 -23.88 -3.13
C GLY A 203 32.95 -24.72 -4.31
N VAL A 204 33.03 -24.17 -5.52
CA VAL A 204 34.17 -24.37 -6.43
C VAL A 204 34.41 -23.08 -7.19
#